data_AF-A0A8J2N396-F1
#
_entry.id   AF-A0A8J2N396-F1
#
_cell.length_a   1.000
_cell.length_b   1.000
_cell.length_c   1.000
_cell.angle_alpha   90.00
_cell.angle_beta   90.00
_cell.angle_gamma   90.00
#
_symmetry.space_group_name_H-M   'P 1'
#
loop_
_entity.id
_entity.type
_entity.pdbx_description
1 polymer ?
#
loop_
_entity_poly.entity_id
_entity_poly.type
_entity_poly.pdbx_seq_one_letter_code
_entity_poly.pdbx_strand_id
1 'polypeptide(L)'
;MFTSTYALAALFGFAASQTVTYQAEDAVLSGTTVGTSVAGYTGSGYVEGFSDATDKVTFAIPSNTTGLYDLGLIYNGPNGDKQTYIVLNGGSGSQVSLPATKEWTTVSAGQVLFEENANNTIEIQSNWGYYFIDAITLSPSAERGPHNITAVPINANANADAKALMSYLGSIYGKNILSGQYDQASLDWVTTNVGKTPAILGVDMMDYTEGRIAKGASSNETTNALAFAEKGGMVTVVWHWNAPAGLYDTEAQPWYRGFYTEATDFNIADALADTTNANYTALIKDIDTIAVQLKKLQDAGVPVLWRPLHEAEGKWFWWGAQGPEACKKLYHILYERLTVHHSLNNLVWVWNSVNPDWYPGSDVVDIVSADTYSKGDHGPISATYNDLIKLTDDTKMIAAAEIGSLMEPEQLQAYQADWVFFAVWSGEYVTGGEWNSLDLMKRIYGDEYVLTLDEIQGWKSGNITA
;
A
#
# COMPACT_ATOMS: atom_id res chain seq x y z
N MET A 1 -24.04 -40.76 51.56
CA MET A 1 -23.73 -39.42 51.04
C MET A 1 -22.89 -39.58 49.79
N PHE A 2 -23.49 -39.49 48.61
CA PHE A 2 -22.78 -39.34 47.35
C PHE A 2 -23.37 -38.08 46.70
N THR A 3 -22.61 -36.99 46.71
CA THR A 3 -22.94 -35.75 46.01
C THR A 3 -22.23 -35.78 44.67
N SER A 4 -22.98 -36.08 43.60
CA SER A 4 -22.53 -35.88 42.22
C SER A 4 -22.80 -34.43 41.83
N THR A 5 -21.73 -33.67 41.63
CA THR A 5 -21.77 -32.32 41.08
C THR A 5 -21.93 -32.42 39.56
N TYR A 6 -23.08 -31.98 39.04
CA TYR A 6 -23.26 -31.79 37.60
C TYR A 6 -22.57 -30.48 37.20
N ALA A 7 -21.53 -30.59 36.36
CA ALA A 7 -20.96 -29.44 35.68
C ALA A 7 -21.89 -29.04 34.53
N LEU A 8 -22.46 -27.83 34.63
CA LEU A 8 -23.21 -27.22 33.55
C LEU A 8 -22.21 -26.76 32.49
N ALA A 9 -22.16 -27.45 31.35
CA ALA A 9 -21.45 -26.96 30.18
C ALA A 9 -22.26 -25.78 29.60
N ALA A 10 -21.70 -24.57 29.68
CA ALA A 10 -22.23 -23.42 28.97
C ALA A 10 -21.99 -23.63 27.46
N LEU A 11 -23.06 -23.97 26.74
CA LEU A 11 -23.11 -23.88 25.28
C LEU A 11 -23.09 -22.39 24.91
N PHE A 12 -21.92 -21.86 24.57
CA PHE A 12 -21.84 -20.62 23.81
C PHE A 12 -22.36 -20.91 22.41
N GLY A 13 -23.61 -20.52 22.14
CA GLY A 13 -24.13 -20.46 20.79
C GLY A 13 -23.41 -19.33 20.06
N PHE A 14 -22.62 -19.67 19.05
CA PHE A 14 -22.20 -18.70 18.04
C PHE A 14 -23.46 -18.26 17.29
N ALA A 15 -24.01 -17.10 17.64
CA ALA A 15 -24.92 -16.41 16.73
C ALA A 15 -24.07 -16.00 15.53
N ALA A 16 -24.32 -16.63 14.37
CA ALA A 16 -23.74 -16.16 13.13
C ALA A 16 -24.19 -14.72 12.93
N SER A 17 -23.23 -13.79 12.95
CA SER A 17 -23.50 -12.38 12.71
C SER A 17 -24.08 -12.24 11.30
N GLN A 18 -25.33 -11.79 11.19
CA GLN A 18 -26.10 -11.84 9.97
C GLN A 18 -25.87 -10.58 9.12
N THR A 19 -25.66 -10.75 7.81
CA THR A 19 -25.68 -9.63 6.86
C THR A 19 -27.04 -8.92 6.92
N VAL A 20 -27.02 -7.60 7.07
CA VAL A 20 -28.21 -6.75 7.07
C VAL A 20 -28.26 -5.95 5.78
N THR A 21 -29.43 -5.85 5.16
CA THR A 21 -29.64 -5.05 3.95
C THR A 21 -30.48 -3.82 4.29
N TYR A 22 -30.05 -2.65 3.84
CA TYR A 22 -30.76 -1.38 3.97
C TYR A 22 -31.18 -0.91 2.59
N GLN A 23 -32.50 -0.81 2.36
CA GLN A 23 -33.09 -0.42 1.10
C GLN A 23 -32.86 1.07 0.83
N ALA A 24 -32.47 1.43 -0.39
CA ALA A 24 -32.11 2.80 -0.74
C ALA A 24 -33.35 3.72 -0.77
N GLU A 25 -34.51 3.19 -1.15
CA GLU A 25 -35.78 3.93 -1.20
C GLU A 25 -36.34 4.29 0.19
N ASP A 26 -35.89 3.60 1.24
CA ASP A 26 -36.24 3.90 2.64
C ASP A 26 -35.28 4.92 3.29
N ALA A 27 -34.20 5.27 2.60
CA ALA A 27 -33.17 6.19 3.07
C ALA A 27 -33.50 7.67 2.78
N VAL A 28 -32.70 8.59 3.32
CA VAL A 28 -32.91 10.03 3.11
C VAL A 28 -32.36 10.42 1.73
N LEU A 29 -33.22 10.88 0.84
CA LEU A 29 -32.88 11.30 -0.51
C LEU A 29 -32.60 12.79 -0.59
N SER A 30 -31.55 13.18 -1.32
CA SER A 30 -31.23 14.58 -1.61
C SER A 30 -30.87 14.70 -3.09
N GLY A 31 -31.68 15.43 -3.87
CA GLY A 31 -31.52 15.54 -5.33
C GLY A 31 -31.85 14.27 -6.13
N THR A 32 -32.14 13.15 -5.44
CA THR A 32 -32.47 11.85 -6.02
C THR A 32 -33.94 11.47 -5.81
N THR A 33 -34.41 10.48 -6.55
CA THR A 33 -35.82 10.00 -6.49
C THR A 33 -35.91 8.49 -6.53
N VAL A 34 -37.02 7.93 -6.03
CA VAL A 34 -37.30 6.50 -6.12
C VAL A 34 -37.81 6.14 -7.53
N GLY A 35 -37.14 5.18 -8.17
CA GLY A 35 -37.51 4.55 -9.43
C GLY A 35 -38.04 3.13 -9.24
N THR A 36 -38.81 2.65 -10.24
CA THR A 36 -39.36 1.28 -10.28
C THR A 36 -39.32 0.68 -11.70
N SER A 37 -38.68 1.37 -12.65
CA SER A 37 -38.79 1.05 -14.07
C SER A 37 -37.90 -0.11 -14.51
N VAL A 38 -36.77 -0.31 -13.83
CA VAL A 38 -35.85 -1.43 -14.03
C VAL A 38 -36.28 -2.58 -13.12
N ALA A 39 -36.63 -3.74 -13.66
CA ALA A 39 -37.02 -4.90 -12.84
C ALA A 39 -35.81 -5.50 -12.09
N GLY A 40 -36.08 -6.22 -11.00
CA GLY A 40 -35.07 -7.04 -10.29
C GLY A 40 -34.43 -6.40 -9.05
N TYR A 41 -34.86 -5.20 -8.66
CA TYR A 41 -34.48 -4.59 -7.37
C TYR A 41 -35.13 -5.31 -6.19
N THR A 42 -34.61 -5.07 -4.99
CA THR A 42 -35.18 -5.54 -3.74
C THR A 42 -36.09 -4.48 -3.10
N GLY A 43 -36.95 -4.88 -2.16
CA GLY A 43 -37.86 -3.92 -1.53
C GLY A 43 -38.98 -3.41 -2.46
N SER A 44 -39.22 -2.11 -2.45
CA SER A 44 -40.31 -1.43 -3.16
C SER A 44 -39.84 -0.59 -4.35
N GLY A 45 -38.55 -0.29 -4.45
CA GLY A 45 -37.97 0.46 -5.56
C GLY A 45 -36.44 0.45 -5.53
N TYR A 46 -35.85 1.46 -6.14
CA TYR A 46 -34.43 1.78 -6.07
C TYR A 46 -34.27 3.30 -6.18
N VAL A 47 -33.09 3.83 -5.90
CA VAL A 47 -32.80 5.26 -6.03
C VAL A 47 -32.12 5.55 -7.37
N GLU A 48 -32.65 6.55 -8.09
CA GLU A 48 -32.13 7.09 -9.33
C GLU A 48 -32.02 8.62 -9.27
N GLY A 49 -31.53 9.23 -10.36
CA GLY A 49 -31.45 10.69 -10.48
C GLY A 49 -30.14 11.32 -10.07
N PHE A 50 -29.09 10.53 -9.80
CA PHE A 50 -27.73 11.05 -9.56
C PHE A 50 -27.20 11.77 -10.82
N SER A 51 -27.36 13.08 -10.89
CA SER A 51 -27.04 13.91 -12.06
C SER A 51 -26.26 15.17 -11.71
N ASP A 52 -26.44 15.70 -10.51
CA ASP A 52 -25.68 16.78 -9.92
C ASP A 52 -24.70 16.27 -8.86
N ALA A 53 -23.61 17.01 -8.62
CA ALA A 53 -22.55 16.61 -7.68
C ALA A 53 -23.02 16.59 -6.21
N THR A 54 -24.13 17.27 -5.90
CA THR A 54 -24.73 17.30 -4.56
C THR A 54 -25.71 16.17 -4.30
N ASP A 55 -26.06 15.40 -5.34
CA ASP A 55 -27.06 14.35 -5.24
C ASP A 55 -26.54 13.21 -4.39
N LYS A 56 -27.37 12.73 -3.47
CA LYS A 56 -27.00 11.65 -2.56
C LYS A 56 -28.19 10.87 -2.02
N VAL A 57 -27.87 9.70 -1.49
CA VAL A 57 -28.73 8.93 -0.59
C VAL A 57 -27.98 8.71 0.73
N THR A 58 -28.64 9.02 1.85
CA THR A 58 -28.07 8.92 3.20
C THR A 58 -28.80 7.85 4.00
N PHE A 59 -28.10 6.77 4.28
CA PHE A 59 -28.54 5.66 5.13
C PHE A 59 -28.26 6.00 6.60
N ALA A 60 -29.28 5.91 7.43
CA ALA A 60 -29.14 5.99 8.88
C ALA A 60 -28.89 4.57 9.43
N ILE A 61 -27.77 4.39 10.14
CA ILE A 61 -27.40 3.11 10.72
C ILE A 61 -27.78 3.13 12.21
N PRO A 62 -28.48 2.10 12.73
CA PRO A 62 -28.86 2.03 14.13
C PRO A 62 -27.68 2.18 15.08
N SER A 63 -27.84 2.96 16.16
CA SER A 63 -26.76 3.31 17.09
C SER A 63 -26.20 2.14 17.91
N ASN A 64 -26.89 1.00 17.90
CA ASN A 64 -26.44 -0.26 18.49
C ASN A 64 -25.57 -1.08 17.51
N THR A 65 -25.41 -0.63 16.27
CA THR A 65 -24.46 -1.20 15.32
C THR A 65 -23.07 -0.64 15.65
N THR A 66 -22.17 -1.51 16.10
CA THR A 66 -20.80 -1.15 16.52
C THR A 66 -19.81 -2.18 16.00
N GLY A 67 -18.58 -1.74 15.76
CA GLY A 67 -17.50 -2.55 15.20
C GLY A 67 -17.33 -2.38 13.69
N LEU A 68 -16.46 -3.21 13.10
CA LEU A 68 -16.09 -3.15 11.69
C LEU A 68 -17.06 -3.99 10.84
N TYR A 69 -17.52 -3.44 9.72
CA TYR A 69 -18.43 -4.09 8.77
C TYR A 69 -17.91 -3.99 7.34
N ASP A 70 -18.03 -5.09 6.60
CA ASP A 70 -17.88 -5.10 5.15
C ASP A 70 -19.13 -4.48 4.52
N LEU A 71 -18.92 -3.45 3.70
CA LEU A 71 -19.97 -2.73 2.99
C LEU A 71 -20.08 -3.27 1.56
N GLY A 72 -21.28 -3.71 1.19
CA GLY A 72 -21.66 -4.02 -0.19
C GLY A 72 -22.63 -2.96 -0.72
N LEU A 73 -22.45 -2.57 -1.98
CA LEU A 73 -23.36 -1.67 -2.68
C LEU A 73 -24.05 -2.42 -3.82
N ILE A 74 -25.37 -2.53 -3.75
CA ILE A 74 -26.21 -3.15 -4.78
C ILE A 74 -26.64 -2.06 -5.76
N TYR A 75 -26.21 -2.19 -7.01
CA TYR A 75 -26.40 -1.15 -8.02
C TYR A 75 -26.72 -1.73 -9.40
N ASN A 76 -27.22 -0.85 -10.27
CA ASN A 76 -27.34 -1.05 -11.70
C ASN A 76 -26.66 0.13 -12.42
N GLY A 77 -25.79 -0.15 -13.40
CA GLY A 77 -24.95 0.84 -14.06
C GLY A 77 -25.09 0.78 -15.59
N PRO A 78 -26.25 1.15 -16.16
CA PRO A 78 -26.55 0.86 -17.56
C PRO A 78 -25.82 1.78 -18.54
N ASN A 79 -25.19 2.86 -18.03
CA ASN A 79 -24.62 3.95 -18.82
C ASN A 79 -23.10 3.84 -18.98
N GLY A 80 -22.53 2.63 -18.97
CA GLY A 80 -21.08 2.40 -18.95
C GLY A 80 -20.48 2.56 -17.56
N ASP A 81 -19.16 2.34 -17.42
CA ASP A 81 -18.47 2.39 -16.13
C ASP A 81 -18.69 3.74 -15.42
N LYS A 82 -18.87 3.68 -14.09
CA LYS A 82 -19.09 4.84 -13.22
C LYS A 82 -18.22 4.76 -11.97
N GLN A 83 -18.28 5.84 -11.20
CA GLN A 83 -17.70 5.99 -9.88
C GLN A 83 -18.75 6.63 -8.98
N THR A 84 -18.72 6.30 -7.69
CA THR A 84 -19.49 6.94 -6.62
C THR A 84 -18.56 7.27 -5.46
N TYR A 85 -18.97 8.16 -4.55
CA TYR A 85 -18.32 8.31 -3.25
C TYR A 85 -19.13 7.64 -2.15
N ILE A 86 -18.43 7.04 -1.21
CA ILE A 86 -18.95 6.52 0.06
C ILE A 86 -18.42 7.42 1.17
N VAL A 87 -19.32 8.03 1.94
CA VAL A 87 -18.95 8.91 3.06
C VAL A 87 -19.55 8.34 4.35
N LEU A 88 -18.68 8.00 5.30
CA LEU A 88 -19.08 7.58 6.64
C LEU A 88 -19.08 8.80 7.57
N ASN A 89 -20.20 9.04 8.27
CA ASN A 89 -20.33 10.07 9.31
C ASN A 89 -19.89 11.50 8.89
N GLY A 90 -20.02 11.84 7.60
CA GLY A 90 -19.59 13.13 7.07
C GLY A 90 -18.08 13.32 6.95
N GLY A 91 -17.29 12.25 7.06
CA GLY A 91 -15.85 12.24 6.85
C GLY A 91 -15.44 12.36 5.38
N SER A 92 -14.18 12.02 5.09
CA SER A 92 -13.67 11.99 3.71
C SER A 92 -14.33 10.89 2.90
N GLY A 93 -14.66 11.19 1.64
CA GLY A 93 -15.30 10.23 0.74
C GLY A 93 -14.30 9.24 0.15
N SER A 94 -14.63 7.95 0.21
CA SER A 94 -13.93 6.88 -0.50
C SER A 94 -14.56 6.63 -1.85
N GLN A 95 -13.77 6.61 -2.91
CA GLN A 95 -14.26 6.36 -4.26
C GLN A 95 -14.48 4.85 -4.49
N VAL A 96 -15.63 4.49 -5.05
CA VAL A 96 -15.96 3.10 -5.43
C VAL A 96 -16.27 3.03 -6.92
N SER A 97 -15.60 2.10 -7.60
CA SER A 97 -15.82 1.82 -9.02
C SER A 97 -17.09 1.01 -9.22
N LEU A 98 -17.89 1.43 -10.20
CA LEU A 98 -19.13 0.78 -10.62
C LEU A 98 -19.00 0.33 -12.07
N PRO A 99 -18.50 -0.90 -12.33
CA PRO A 99 -18.44 -1.45 -13.68
C PRO A 99 -19.80 -1.41 -14.40
N ALA A 100 -19.78 -1.24 -15.72
CA ALA A 100 -21.01 -1.24 -16.51
C ALA A 100 -21.78 -2.55 -16.35
N THR A 101 -23.07 -2.45 -16.04
CA THR A 101 -23.96 -3.60 -15.91
C THR A 101 -25.39 -3.20 -16.24
N LYS A 102 -26.14 -4.12 -16.87
CA LYS A 102 -27.59 -3.99 -17.06
C LYS A 102 -28.39 -4.75 -16.02
N GLU A 103 -27.73 -5.62 -15.26
CA GLU A 103 -28.31 -6.40 -14.17
C GLU A 103 -27.97 -5.75 -12.83
N TRP A 104 -28.82 -5.96 -11.84
CA TRP A 104 -28.49 -5.64 -10.45
C TRP A 104 -27.35 -6.52 -9.97
N THR A 105 -26.29 -5.91 -9.47
CA THR A 105 -25.12 -6.62 -8.93
C THR A 105 -24.59 -5.91 -7.70
N THR A 106 -23.82 -6.63 -6.90
CA THR A 106 -23.13 -6.07 -5.73
C THR A 106 -21.67 -5.82 -6.06
N VAL A 107 -21.16 -4.66 -5.65
CA VAL A 107 -19.71 -4.40 -5.54
C VAL A 107 -19.34 -4.24 -4.07
N SER A 108 -18.11 -4.62 -3.73
CA SER A 108 -17.55 -4.24 -2.43
C SER A 108 -17.28 -2.74 -2.43
N ALA A 109 -17.69 -2.09 -1.35
CA ALA A 109 -17.46 -0.68 -1.09
C ALA A 109 -16.53 -0.48 0.13
N GLY A 110 -15.67 -1.47 0.40
CA GLY A 110 -14.70 -1.46 1.49
C GLY A 110 -15.31 -1.86 2.84
N GLN A 111 -14.66 -1.38 3.90
CA GLN A 111 -15.08 -1.61 5.28
C GLN A 111 -15.45 -0.28 5.94
N VAL A 112 -16.38 -0.32 6.89
CA VAL A 112 -16.82 0.83 7.68
C VAL A 112 -16.78 0.49 9.17
N LEU A 113 -16.17 1.36 9.97
CA LEU A 113 -16.11 1.22 11.42
C LEU A 113 -17.22 2.06 12.07
N PHE A 114 -18.11 1.41 12.79
CA PHE A 114 -19.16 2.09 13.55
C PHE A 114 -18.78 2.21 15.02
N GLU A 115 -18.86 3.44 15.54
CA GLU A 115 -18.66 3.71 16.95
C GLU A 115 -19.92 3.38 17.77
N GLU A 116 -19.70 2.93 19.01
CA GLU A 116 -20.79 2.59 19.93
C GLU A 116 -21.61 3.83 20.31
N ASN A 117 -22.94 3.72 20.30
CA ASN A 117 -23.87 4.79 20.68
C ASN A 117 -23.80 6.05 19.81
N ALA A 118 -23.19 5.97 18.62
CA ALA A 118 -23.19 7.04 17.63
C ALA A 118 -24.38 6.91 16.67
N ASN A 119 -24.92 8.05 16.22
CA ASN A 119 -25.87 8.09 15.12
C ASN A 119 -25.09 8.00 13.80
N ASN A 120 -24.73 6.78 13.41
CA ASN A 120 -23.89 6.56 12.24
C ASN A 120 -24.67 6.79 10.94
N THR A 121 -24.02 7.37 9.94
CA THR A 121 -24.58 7.53 8.59
C THR A 121 -23.61 7.04 7.52
N ILE A 122 -24.17 6.43 6.48
CA ILE A 122 -23.46 6.16 5.23
C ILE A 122 -24.13 6.97 4.12
N GLU A 123 -23.37 7.82 3.45
CA GLU A 123 -23.83 8.54 2.27
C GLU A 123 -23.23 7.92 1.01
N ILE A 124 -24.08 7.65 0.03
CA ILE A 124 -23.66 7.38 -1.35
C ILE A 124 -23.85 8.70 -2.11
N GLN A 125 -22.75 9.40 -2.36
CA GLN A 125 -22.76 10.70 -3.04
C GLN A 125 -22.44 10.53 -4.53
N SER A 126 -23.10 11.34 -5.34
CA SER A 126 -22.85 11.42 -6.78
C SER A 126 -21.39 11.73 -7.06
N ASN A 127 -20.77 10.94 -7.92
CA ASN A 127 -19.49 11.28 -8.53
C ASN A 127 -19.68 11.37 -10.05
N TRP A 128 -19.57 10.26 -10.79
CA TRP A 128 -19.86 10.29 -12.23
C TRP A 128 -21.37 10.31 -12.55
N GLY A 129 -22.22 9.97 -11.56
CA GLY A 129 -23.68 9.93 -11.69
C GLY A 129 -24.21 8.85 -12.65
N TYR A 130 -25.49 8.94 -13.00
CA TYR A 130 -26.17 8.10 -14.00
C TYR A 130 -26.11 6.58 -13.74
N TYR A 131 -26.19 6.20 -12.46
CA TYR A 131 -26.38 4.84 -11.97
C TYR A 131 -27.60 4.77 -11.05
N PHE A 132 -28.01 3.55 -10.71
CA PHE A 132 -29.12 3.27 -9.80
C PHE A 132 -28.61 2.49 -8.59
N ILE A 133 -29.10 2.84 -7.40
CA ILE A 133 -28.73 2.17 -6.15
C ILE A 133 -29.99 1.48 -5.59
N ASP A 134 -29.94 0.15 -5.46
CA ASP A 134 -31.02 -0.66 -4.87
C ASP A 134 -30.91 -0.65 -3.34
N ALA A 135 -29.75 -1.03 -2.82
CA ALA A 135 -29.54 -1.14 -1.38
C ALA A 135 -28.05 -1.12 -1.01
N ILE A 136 -27.77 -0.99 0.29
CA ILE A 136 -26.48 -1.36 0.87
C ILE A 136 -26.61 -2.62 1.73
N THR A 137 -25.54 -3.41 1.79
CA THR A 137 -25.43 -4.55 2.70
C THR A 137 -24.31 -4.30 3.70
N LEU A 138 -24.58 -4.53 4.98
CA LEU A 138 -23.59 -4.51 6.05
C LEU A 138 -23.43 -5.91 6.60
N SER A 139 -22.24 -6.47 6.47
CA SER A 139 -21.86 -7.74 7.10
C SER A 139 -20.77 -7.45 8.12
N PRO A 140 -20.91 -7.87 9.39
CA PRO A 140 -19.84 -7.79 10.37
C PRO A 140 -18.57 -8.38 9.78
N SER A 141 -17.49 -7.59 9.76
CA SER A 141 -16.22 -8.04 9.20
C SER A 141 -15.71 -9.23 10.01
N ALA A 142 -15.18 -10.23 9.32
CA ALA A 142 -14.57 -11.35 10.00
C ALA A 142 -13.36 -10.84 10.79
N GLU A 143 -13.25 -11.25 12.05
CA GLU A 143 -12.05 -10.97 12.85
C GLU A 143 -10.83 -11.58 12.13
N ARG A 144 -9.83 -10.76 11.83
CA ARG A 144 -8.59 -11.25 11.24
C ARG A 144 -7.91 -12.17 12.24
N GLY A 145 -7.77 -13.45 11.86
CA GLY A 145 -6.96 -14.40 12.61
C GLY A 145 -5.47 -14.06 12.56
N PRO A 146 -4.60 -14.82 13.23
CA PRO A 146 -3.17 -14.64 13.12
C PRO A 146 -2.70 -14.78 11.66
N HIS A 147 -1.81 -13.89 11.23
CA HIS A 147 -1.26 -13.91 9.88
C HIS A 147 -0.54 -15.24 9.56
N ASN A 148 -0.68 -15.71 8.32
CA ASN A 148 -0.01 -16.92 7.81
C ASN A 148 1.32 -16.60 7.08
N ILE A 149 2.03 -15.57 7.50
CA ILE A 149 3.24 -15.09 6.84
C ILE A 149 4.44 -16.02 6.99
N THR A 150 5.34 -15.99 6.01
CA THR A 150 6.71 -16.51 6.16
C THR A 150 7.69 -15.38 6.48
N ALA A 151 8.41 -15.51 7.59
CA ALA A 151 9.51 -14.64 7.97
C ALA A 151 10.88 -15.15 7.47
N VAL A 152 10.88 -16.03 6.46
CA VAL A 152 12.08 -16.57 5.83
C VAL A 152 12.25 -15.93 4.45
N PRO A 153 13.41 -15.31 4.16
CA PRO A 153 13.68 -14.76 2.82
C PRO A 153 13.54 -15.82 1.72
N ILE A 154 12.98 -15.43 0.56
CA ILE A 154 12.81 -16.31 -0.62
C ILE A 154 14.14 -16.73 -1.22
N ASN A 155 15.19 -15.92 -1.06
CA ASN A 155 16.55 -16.33 -1.39
C ASN A 155 17.07 -17.34 -0.35
N ALA A 156 17.20 -18.60 -0.75
CA ALA A 156 17.74 -19.67 0.10
C ALA A 156 19.16 -19.38 0.64
N ASN A 157 19.95 -18.58 -0.10
CA ASN A 157 21.30 -18.16 0.28
C ASN A 157 21.32 -16.83 1.05
N ALA A 158 20.17 -16.28 1.45
CA ALA A 158 20.10 -15.03 2.22
C ALA A 158 21.06 -15.08 3.43
N ASN A 159 21.79 -13.99 3.62
CA ASN A 159 22.78 -13.87 4.67
C ASN A 159 22.12 -13.71 6.05
N ALA A 160 22.93 -13.70 7.11
CA ALA A 160 22.41 -13.60 8.48
C ALA A 160 21.65 -12.29 8.72
N ASP A 161 22.10 -11.18 8.12
CA ASP A 161 21.47 -9.87 8.29
C ASP A 161 20.07 -9.80 7.65
N ALA A 162 19.90 -10.31 6.43
CA ALA A 162 18.59 -10.34 5.76
C ALA A 162 17.61 -11.27 6.47
N LYS A 163 18.10 -12.40 7.00
CA LYS A 163 17.30 -13.30 7.85
C LYS A 163 16.89 -12.63 9.16
N ALA A 164 17.79 -11.89 9.80
CA ALA A 164 17.48 -11.13 11.01
C ALA A 164 16.44 -10.05 10.73
N LEU A 165 16.52 -9.36 9.59
CA LEU A 165 15.55 -8.35 9.18
C LEU A 165 14.16 -8.98 9.00
N MET A 166 14.04 -10.02 8.17
CA MET A 166 12.76 -10.70 7.97
C MET A 166 12.18 -11.28 9.26
N SER A 167 13.03 -11.86 10.12
CA SER A 167 12.60 -12.38 11.42
C SER A 167 12.09 -11.27 12.35
N TYR A 168 12.73 -10.10 12.37
CA TYR A 168 12.29 -8.98 13.19
C TYR A 168 10.96 -8.41 12.67
N LEU A 169 10.85 -8.17 11.35
CA LEU A 169 9.63 -7.70 10.71
C LEU A 169 8.45 -8.66 11.00
N GLY A 170 8.67 -9.97 10.85
CA GLY A 170 7.66 -10.98 11.17
C GLY A 170 7.28 -11.02 12.66
N SER A 171 8.18 -10.63 13.56
CA SER A 171 7.89 -10.63 15.01
C SER A 171 6.95 -9.50 15.45
N ILE A 172 6.97 -8.37 14.73
CA ILE A 172 6.15 -7.18 14.98
C ILE A 172 4.91 -7.11 14.08
N TYR A 173 4.85 -7.88 12.99
CA TYR A 173 3.74 -7.86 12.05
C TYR A 173 2.41 -8.21 12.75
N GLY A 174 1.39 -7.36 12.57
CA GLY A 174 0.12 -7.46 13.30
C GLY A 174 0.11 -6.90 14.72
N LYS A 175 1.22 -6.31 15.19
CA LYS A 175 1.36 -5.77 16.56
C LYS A 175 1.81 -4.33 16.62
N ASN A 176 2.71 -3.95 15.71
CA ASN A 176 3.27 -2.62 15.59
C ASN A 176 3.55 -2.30 14.12
N ILE A 177 3.79 -1.03 13.85
CA ILE A 177 4.22 -0.51 12.55
C ILE A 177 5.55 0.22 12.69
N LEU A 178 6.51 -0.04 11.80
CA LEU A 178 7.75 0.74 11.76
C LEU A 178 7.54 2.08 11.08
N SER A 179 8.02 3.15 11.71
CA SER A 179 8.09 4.47 11.10
C SER A 179 9.22 4.56 10.09
N GLY A 180 8.97 5.20 8.96
CA GLY A 180 9.95 5.39 7.91
C GLY A 180 9.84 6.77 7.25
N GLN A 181 10.96 7.21 6.69
CA GLN A 181 11.07 8.50 6.01
C GLN A 181 12.05 8.38 4.85
N TYR A 182 11.65 8.86 3.67
CA TYR A 182 12.59 9.02 2.55
C TYR A 182 13.46 10.26 2.72
N ASP A 183 14.69 10.15 2.22
CA ASP A 183 15.75 11.14 2.19
C ASP A 183 16.29 11.60 3.55
N GLN A 184 17.60 11.91 3.57
CA GLN A 184 18.29 12.31 4.79
C GLN A 184 17.79 13.64 5.37
N ALA A 185 17.45 14.62 4.52
CA ALA A 185 17.05 15.94 4.98
C ALA A 185 15.67 15.91 5.65
N SER A 186 14.73 15.12 5.11
CA SER A 186 13.42 14.93 5.74
C SER A 186 13.54 14.09 7.03
N LEU A 187 14.39 13.07 7.07
CA LEU A 187 14.69 12.33 8.29
C LEU A 187 15.21 13.27 9.40
N ASP A 188 16.17 14.12 9.07
CA ASP A 188 16.74 15.11 10.00
C ASP A 188 15.70 16.13 10.45
N TRP A 189 14.81 16.54 9.54
CA TRP A 189 13.72 17.46 9.85
C TRP A 189 12.73 16.84 10.85
N VAL A 190 12.29 15.60 10.62
CA VAL A 190 11.39 14.88 11.53
C VAL A 190 12.06 14.72 12.89
N THR A 191 13.31 14.25 12.91
CA THR A 191 14.10 14.10 14.14
C THR A 191 14.15 15.39 14.96
N THR A 192 14.40 16.53 14.29
CA THR A 192 14.55 17.83 14.95
C THR A 192 13.23 18.42 15.43
N ASN A 193 12.17 18.36 14.61
CA ASN A 193 10.92 19.09 14.86
C ASN A 193 9.86 18.25 15.57
N VAL A 194 9.83 16.95 15.29
CA VAL A 194 8.93 15.98 15.93
C VAL A 194 9.54 15.46 17.24
N GLY A 195 10.87 15.31 17.29
CA GLY A 195 11.60 14.84 18.48
C GLY A 195 11.75 13.32 18.55
N LYS A 196 11.44 12.61 17.47
CA LYS A 196 11.57 11.17 17.29
C LYS A 196 12.26 10.90 15.95
N THR A 197 13.12 9.90 15.89
CA THR A 197 13.82 9.53 14.64
C THR A 197 13.10 8.34 14.01
N PRO A 198 12.65 8.41 12.74
CA PRO A 198 12.07 7.25 12.06
C PRO A 198 12.97 6.01 12.13
N ALA A 199 12.39 4.82 12.20
CA ALA A 199 13.12 3.55 12.30
C ALA A 199 13.76 3.12 10.96
N ILE A 200 13.15 3.51 9.84
CA ILE A 200 13.60 3.21 8.47
C ILE A 200 13.99 4.50 7.74
N LEU A 201 15.16 4.49 7.10
CA LEU A 201 15.53 5.49 6.10
C LEU A 201 15.32 4.92 4.70
N GLY A 202 14.53 5.64 3.89
CA GLY A 202 14.39 5.40 2.46
C GLY A 202 15.44 6.16 1.66
N VAL A 203 16.15 5.46 0.78
CA VAL A 203 17.18 6.05 -0.11
C VAL A 203 16.94 5.64 -1.56
N ASP A 204 17.46 6.43 -2.51
CA ASP A 204 17.23 6.21 -3.95
C ASP A 204 18.53 6.00 -4.75
N MET A 205 18.58 4.93 -5.54
CA MET A 205 19.71 4.61 -6.40
C MET A 205 19.72 5.35 -7.75
N MET A 206 18.77 6.27 -7.99
CA MET A 206 18.59 7.05 -9.23
C MET A 206 19.89 7.58 -9.83
N ASP A 207 20.76 8.16 -9.01
CA ASP A 207 21.91 8.96 -9.46
C ASP A 207 23.23 8.18 -9.59
N TYR A 208 23.18 6.86 -9.58
CA TYR A 208 24.37 6.01 -9.71
C TYR A 208 24.67 5.50 -11.13
N THR A 209 23.70 5.51 -12.04
CA THR A 209 23.89 4.98 -13.40
C THR A 209 24.69 5.96 -14.27
N GLU A 210 25.49 5.41 -15.17
CA GLU A 210 26.37 6.22 -16.04
C GLU A 210 25.60 7.25 -16.86
N GLY A 211 24.38 6.95 -17.29
CA GLY A 211 23.55 7.87 -18.06
C GLY A 211 23.30 9.19 -17.34
N ARG A 212 23.04 9.15 -16.02
CA ARG A 212 22.86 10.36 -15.20
C ARG A 212 24.20 10.98 -14.78
N ILE A 213 25.20 10.16 -14.44
CA ILE A 213 26.54 10.66 -14.07
C ILE A 213 27.18 11.44 -15.22
N ALA A 214 27.05 10.96 -16.46
CA ALA A 214 27.55 11.65 -17.65
C ALA A 214 26.91 13.04 -17.87
N LYS A 215 25.75 13.29 -17.24
CA LYS A 215 25.03 14.56 -17.25
C LYS A 215 25.25 15.38 -15.96
N GLY A 216 26.14 14.93 -15.08
CA GLY A 216 26.56 15.65 -13.87
C GLY A 216 25.83 15.23 -12.59
N ALA A 217 25.02 14.16 -12.60
CA ALA A 217 24.43 13.62 -11.38
C ALA A 217 25.50 13.01 -10.46
N SER A 218 25.23 13.04 -9.16
CA SER A 218 26.07 12.42 -8.14
C SER A 218 25.22 12.07 -6.92
N SER A 219 25.51 10.95 -6.26
CA SER A 219 24.71 10.45 -5.13
C SER A 219 25.55 10.15 -3.90
N ASN A 220 24.99 10.48 -2.72
CA ASN A 220 25.50 10.08 -1.41
C ASN A 220 24.59 9.03 -0.72
N GLU A 221 23.58 8.52 -1.40
CA GLU A 221 22.51 7.70 -0.82
C GLU A 221 23.02 6.40 -0.17
N THR A 222 24.01 5.74 -0.78
CA THR A 222 24.69 4.58 -0.16
C THR A 222 25.43 4.97 1.12
N THR A 223 26.06 6.15 1.17
CA THR A 223 26.75 6.64 2.37
C THR A 223 25.74 6.97 3.48
N ASN A 224 24.61 7.59 3.12
CA ASN A 224 23.52 7.90 4.07
C ASN A 224 22.94 6.60 4.66
N ALA A 225 22.67 5.59 3.81
CA ALA A 225 22.21 4.28 4.24
C ALA A 225 23.18 3.59 5.21
N LEU A 226 24.49 3.61 4.92
CA LEU A 226 25.53 3.06 5.81
C LEU A 226 25.53 3.78 7.16
N ALA A 227 25.56 5.12 7.15
CA ALA A 227 25.58 5.92 8.37
C ALA A 227 24.32 5.75 9.22
N PHE A 228 23.16 5.53 8.59
CA PHE A 228 21.91 5.26 9.30
C PHE A 228 21.89 3.86 9.91
N ALA A 229 22.35 2.85 9.16
CA ALA A 229 22.45 1.47 9.65
C ALA A 229 23.44 1.34 10.82
N GLU A 230 24.53 2.12 10.84
CA GLU A 230 25.47 2.20 11.98
C GLU A 230 24.80 2.69 13.27
N LYS A 231 23.73 3.49 13.18
CA LYS A 231 22.90 3.94 14.31
C LYS A 231 21.84 2.90 14.73
N GLY A 232 21.85 1.71 14.13
CA GLY A 232 20.86 0.67 14.37
C GLY A 232 19.60 0.77 13.51
N GLY A 233 19.55 1.71 12.57
CA GLY A 233 18.41 1.91 11.69
C GLY A 233 18.29 0.85 10.59
N MET A 234 17.10 0.74 10.01
CA MET A 234 16.82 -0.10 8.83
C MET A 234 16.83 0.73 7.55
N VAL A 235 17.10 0.10 6.41
CA VAL A 235 17.20 0.80 5.12
C VAL A 235 16.24 0.17 4.12
N THR A 236 15.42 1.02 3.49
CA THR A 236 14.69 0.69 2.26
C THR A 236 15.30 1.44 1.09
N VAL A 237 15.42 0.76 -0.05
CA VAL A 237 16.10 1.30 -1.23
C VAL A 237 15.17 1.17 -2.42
N VAL A 238 14.89 2.31 -3.05
CA VAL A 238 14.18 2.41 -4.33
C VAL A 238 15.18 2.71 -5.44
N TRP A 239 14.72 2.60 -6.69
CA TRP A 239 15.49 3.00 -7.83
C TRP A 239 14.61 3.65 -8.89
N HIS A 240 14.61 4.98 -8.93
CA HIS A 240 14.08 5.71 -10.09
C HIS A 240 15.03 5.52 -11.29
N TRP A 241 14.88 4.37 -11.96
CA TRP A 241 15.77 3.95 -13.02
C TRP A 241 15.60 4.84 -14.25
N ASN A 242 16.54 5.76 -14.47
CA ASN A 242 16.57 6.55 -15.69
C ASN A 242 16.86 5.63 -16.89
N ALA A 243 16.02 5.66 -17.94
CA ALA A 243 16.14 4.73 -19.05
C ALA A 243 17.57 4.75 -19.66
N PRO A 244 18.16 3.57 -19.95
CA PRO A 244 19.56 3.48 -20.38
C PRO A 244 19.80 4.04 -21.79
N ALA A 245 18.74 4.19 -22.59
CA ALA A 245 18.76 4.75 -23.94
C ALA A 245 17.43 5.44 -24.23
N GLY A 246 17.34 6.13 -25.36
CA GLY A 246 16.06 6.66 -25.86
C GLY A 246 15.52 7.87 -25.10
N LEU A 247 16.36 8.60 -24.36
CA LEU A 247 15.94 9.82 -23.69
C LEU A 247 15.65 10.92 -24.71
N TYR A 248 14.51 11.61 -24.56
CA TYR A 248 14.20 12.74 -25.44
C TYR A 248 15.12 13.93 -25.19
N ASP A 249 15.48 14.18 -23.92
CA ASP A 249 16.37 15.27 -23.47
C ASP A 249 16.03 16.63 -24.12
N THR A 250 14.76 17.01 -23.98
CA THR A 250 14.22 18.29 -24.46
C THR A 250 13.91 19.22 -23.30
N GLU A 251 13.60 20.50 -23.57
CA GLU A 251 13.17 21.42 -22.52
C GLU A 251 11.90 20.94 -21.79
N ALA A 252 10.95 20.34 -22.52
CA ALA A 252 9.72 19.79 -21.96
C ALA A 252 9.94 18.45 -21.24
N GLN A 253 10.89 17.64 -21.70
CA GLN A 253 11.25 16.34 -21.14
C GLN A 253 12.77 16.24 -20.94
N PRO A 254 13.32 16.93 -19.94
CA PRO A 254 14.75 16.94 -19.70
C PRO A 254 15.27 15.57 -19.25
N TRP A 255 16.54 15.26 -19.53
CA TRP A 255 17.15 13.95 -19.24
C TRP A 255 16.91 13.42 -17.82
N TYR A 256 16.83 14.31 -16.82
CA TYR A 256 16.67 13.92 -15.42
C TYR A 256 15.27 13.36 -15.11
N ARG A 257 14.31 13.48 -16.04
CA ARG A 257 12.99 12.84 -15.99
C ARG A 257 12.96 11.47 -16.66
N GLY A 258 14.11 10.96 -17.12
CA GLY A 258 14.20 9.79 -18.00
C GLY A 258 13.72 8.45 -17.42
N PHE A 259 13.30 8.41 -16.16
CA PHE A 259 12.57 7.27 -15.59
C PHE A 259 11.09 7.25 -16.00
N TYR A 260 10.50 8.41 -16.36
CA TYR A 260 9.13 8.49 -16.85
C TYR A 260 9.00 8.00 -18.29
N THR A 261 7.91 7.29 -18.57
CA THR A 261 7.48 6.85 -19.90
C THR A 261 7.37 8.02 -20.88
N GLU A 262 6.91 9.19 -20.43
CA GLU A 262 6.78 10.37 -21.28
C GLU A 262 8.12 11.05 -21.64
N ALA A 263 9.22 10.65 -21.00
CA ALA A 263 10.55 11.25 -21.20
C ALA A 263 11.49 10.37 -22.04
N THR A 264 11.02 9.21 -22.50
CA THR A 264 11.83 8.26 -23.26
C THR A 264 11.01 7.46 -24.28
N ASP A 265 11.65 7.04 -25.38
CA ASP A 265 11.11 6.03 -26.30
C ASP A 265 11.61 4.60 -26.00
N PHE A 266 12.30 4.41 -24.86
CA PHE A 266 12.84 3.11 -24.47
C PHE A 266 11.72 2.06 -24.34
N ASN A 267 11.81 1.03 -25.19
CA ASN A 267 10.86 -0.08 -25.19
C ASN A 267 11.49 -1.30 -24.52
N ILE A 268 11.04 -1.60 -23.30
CA ILE A 268 11.54 -2.76 -22.57
C ILE A 268 11.16 -4.09 -23.22
N ALA A 269 10.00 -4.20 -23.87
CA ALA A 269 9.63 -5.43 -24.57
C ALA A 269 10.60 -5.74 -25.72
N ASP A 270 10.99 -4.73 -26.50
CA ASP A 270 11.98 -4.87 -27.57
C ASP A 270 13.37 -5.19 -27.03
N ALA A 271 13.79 -4.50 -25.96
CA ALA A 271 15.05 -4.79 -25.28
C ALA A 271 15.11 -6.25 -24.80
N LEU A 272 14.00 -6.79 -24.26
CA LEU A 272 13.93 -8.16 -23.74
C LEU A 272 13.65 -9.22 -24.82
N ALA A 273 13.29 -8.85 -26.05
CA ALA A 273 13.03 -9.77 -27.15
C ALA A 273 14.32 -10.39 -27.72
N ASP A 274 15.43 -9.65 -27.67
CA ASP A 274 16.76 -10.10 -28.12
C ASP A 274 17.83 -9.68 -27.10
N THR A 275 18.30 -10.64 -26.30
CA THR A 275 19.29 -10.38 -25.25
C THR A 275 20.69 -10.04 -25.77
N THR A 276 20.90 -10.03 -27.09
CA THR A 276 22.17 -9.63 -27.72
C THR A 276 22.17 -8.18 -28.22
N ASN A 277 21.02 -7.50 -28.16
CA ASN A 277 20.91 -6.13 -28.65
C ASN A 277 21.57 -5.11 -27.68
N ALA A 278 21.80 -3.90 -28.19
CA ALA A 278 22.46 -2.83 -27.45
C ALA A 278 21.62 -2.34 -26.25
N ASN A 279 20.29 -2.33 -26.36
CA ASN A 279 19.39 -1.91 -25.29
C ASN A 279 19.45 -2.88 -24.10
N TYR A 280 19.44 -4.19 -24.36
CA TYR A 280 19.63 -5.22 -23.33
C TYR A 280 21.01 -5.13 -22.69
N THR A 281 22.05 -4.90 -23.50
CA THR A 281 23.42 -4.72 -22.98
C THR A 281 23.51 -3.52 -22.04
N ALA A 282 22.88 -2.39 -22.41
CA ALA A 282 22.85 -1.19 -21.57
C ALA A 282 22.01 -1.40 -20.30
N LEU A 283 20.88 -2.10 -20.40
CA LEU A 283 20.05 -2.51 -19.26
C LEU A 283 20.86 -3.32 -18.24
N ILE A 284 21.57 -4.36 -18.66
CA ILE A 284 22.40 -5.18 -17.77
C ILE A 284 23.54 -4.36 -17.15
N LYS A 285 24.13 -3.44 -17.90
CA LYS A 285 25.19 -2.55 -17.40
C LYS A 285 24.69 -1.66 -16.25
N ASP A 286 23.48 -1.10 -16.37
CA ASP A 286 22.88 -0.32 -15.30
C ASP A 286 22.64 -1.18 -14.05
N ILE A 287 22.09 -2.39 -14.23
CA ILE A 287 21.89 -3.34 -13.12
C ILE A 287 23.22 -3.67 -12.44
N ASP A 288 24.27 -3.96 -13.21
CA ASP A 288 25.60 -4.26 -12.68
C ASP A 288 26.20 -3.04 -11.94
N THR A 289 25.88 -1.82 -12.37
CA THR A 289 26.29 -0.57 -11.70
C THR A 289 25.59 -0.40 -10.35
N ILE A 290 24.29 -0.69 -10.28
CA ILE A 290 23.55 -0.67 -9.00
C ILE A 290 24.01 -1.80 -8.08
N ALA A 291 24.34 -2.97 -8.62
CA ALA A 291 24.88 -4.09 -7.87
C ALA A 291 26.14 -3.71 -7.08
N VAL A 292 27.00 -2.84 -7.64
CA VAL A 292 28.18 -2.31 -6.95
C VAL A 292 27.80 -1.54 -5.67
N GLN A 293 26.72 -0.74 -5.70
CA GLN A 293 26.29 -0.01 -4.50
C GLN A 293 25.64 -0.93 -3.47
N LEU A 294 24.76 -1.83 -3.91
CA LEU A 294 24.15 -2.85 -3.04
C LEU A 294 25.19 -3.76 -2.40
N LYS A 295 26.28 -4.07 -3.12
CA LYS A 295 27.40 -4.85 -2.60
C LYS A 295 28.14 -4.13 -1.47
N LYS A 296 28.29 -2.80 -1.52
CA LYS A 296 28.86 -2.02 -0.40
C LYS A 296 28.01 -2.16 0.86
N LEU A 297 26.68 -2.11 0.73
CA LEU A 297 25.75 -2.34 1.84
C LEU A 297 25.89 -3.77 2.38
N GLN A 298 25.95 -4.77 1.50
CA GLN A 298 26.17 -6.16 1.89
C GLN A 298 27.48 -6.35 2.66
N ASP A 299 28.57 -5.79 2.16
CA ASP A 299 29.91 -5.95 2.75
C ASP A 299 30.02 -5.25 4.12
N ALA A 300 29.17 -4.26 4.38
CA ALA A 300 28.99 -3.60 5.67
C ALA A 300 27.97 -4.31 6.59
N GLY A 301 27.41 -5.45 6.19
CA GLY A 301 26.40 -6.17 6.97
C GLY A 301 25.05 -5.45 7.05
N VAL A 302 24.71 -4.62 6.06
CA VAL A 302 23.43 -3.90 5.98
C VAL A 302 22.45 -4.70 5.11
N PRO A 303 21.38 -5.26 5.68
CA PRO A 303 20.30 -5.83 4.90
C PRO A 303 19.42 -4.71 4.34
N VAL A 304 18.83 -4.95 3.19
CA VAL A 304 18.13 -3.93 2.40
C VAL A 304 16.74 -4.41 2.04
N LEU A 305 15.72 -3.61 2.37
CA LEU A 305 14.40 -3.71 1.73
C LEU A 305 14.54 -3.16 0.31
N TRP A 306 14.78 -4.04 -0.65
CA TRP A 306 15.06 -3.69 -2.05
C TRP A 306 13.77 -3.64 -2.85
N ARG A 307 13.38 -2.44 -3.29
CA ARG A 307 12.09 -2.17 -3.95
C ARG A 307 12.30 -1.61 -5.37
N PRO A 308 12.80 -2.42 -6.32
CA PRO A 308 12.98 -1.99 -7.70
C PRO A 308 11.65 -2.00 -8.48
N LEU A 309 11.63 -1.28 -9.61
CA LEU A 309 10.50 -1.27 -10.54
C LEU A 309 9.16 -0.90 -9.87
N HIS A 310 9.20 0.04 -8.92
CA HIS A 310 8.02 0.45 -8.17
C HIS A 310 6.95 1.08 -9.05
N GLU A 311 5.70 1.06 -8.56
CA GLU A 311 4.52 1.63 -9.23
C GLU A 311 4.30 1.16 -10.68
N ALA A 312 4.76 -0.06 -11.01
CA ALA A 312 4.77 -0.56 -12.37
C ALA A 312 3.38 -0.53 -13.05
N GLU A 313 2.32 -0.85 -12.29
CA GLU A 313 0.94 -0.89 -12.78
C GLU A 313 0.40 0.48 -13.23
N GLY A 314 0.98 1.58 -12.72
CA GLY A 314 0.64 2.94 -13.11
C GLY A 314 1.12 3.32 -14.51
N LYS A 315 2.11 2.60 -15.06
CA LYS A 315 2.68 2.77 -16.40
C LYS A 315 3.33 4.12 -16.69
N TRP A 316 3.39 5.02 -15.71
CA TRP A 316 4.08 6.31 -15.85
C TRP A 316 5.60 6.16 -15.84
N PHE A 317 6.15 5.04 -15.35
CA PHE A 317 7.55 4.69 -15.50
C PHE A 317 7.78 3.71 -16.64
N TRP A 318 8.93 3.82 -17.32
CA TRP A 318 9.19 3.07 -18.56
C TRP A 318 9.15 1.55 -18.36
N TRP A 319 9.47 1.04 -17.16
CA TRP A 319 9.42 -0.40 -16.87
C TRP A 319 8.00 -0.97 -16.84
N GLY A 320 6.99 -0.12 -16.68
CA GLY A 320 5.58 -0.48 -16.78
C GLY A 320 4.92 -0.17 -18.13
N ALA A 321 5.58 0.58 -19.02
CA ALA A 321 4.94 1.12 -20.22
C ALA A 321 4.41 0.03 -21.20
N GLN A 322 5.07 -1.13 -21.24
CA GLN A 322 4.74 -2.24 -22.15
C GLN A 322 3.93 -3.35 -21.47
N GLY A 323 3.33 -3.05 -20.32
CA GLY A 323 2.39 -3.93 -19.63
C GLY A 323 3.05 -4.99 -18.74
N PRO A 324 2.21 -5.81 -18.08
CA PRO A 324 2.63 -6.66 -16.96
C PRO A 324 3.68 -7.70 -17.33
N GLU A 325 3.56 -8.35 -18.49
CA GLU A 325 4.48 -9.44 -18.87
C GLU A 325 5.93 -8.96 -19.06
N ALA A 326 6.11 -7.79 -19.67
CA ALA A 326 7.44 -7.22 -19.87
C ALA A 326 8.07 -6.78 -18.53
N CYS A 327 7.26 -6.19 -17.64
CA CYS A 327 7.69 -5.81 -16.30
C CYS A 327 8.08 -7.03 -15.46
N LYS A 328 7.25 -8.08 -15.41
CA LYS A 328 7.54 -9.33 -14.69
C LYS A 328 8.82 -9.97 -15.20
N LYS A 329 9.03 -10.03 -16.53
CA LYS A 329 10.28 -10.54 -17.10
C LYS A 329 11.50 -9.72 -16.69
N LEU A 330 11.39 -8.39 -16.62
CA LEU A 330 12.47 -7.53 -16.12
C LEU A 330 12.74 -7.77 -14.63
N TYR A 331 11.69 -7.93 -13.82
CA TYR A 331 11.83 -8.22 -12.38
C TYR A 331 12.59 -9.53 -12.14
N HIS A 332 12.27 -10.59 -12.89
CA HIS A 332 13.01 -11.86 -12.86
C HIS A 332 14.48 -11.71 -13.31
N ILE A 333 14.76 -10.85 -14.30
CA ILE A 333 16.15 -10.54 -14.70
C ILE A 333 16.91 -9.83 -13.59
N LEU A 334 16.30 -8.86 -12.91
CA LEU A 334 16.89 -8.21 -11.74
C LEU A 334 17.19 -9.23 -10.65
N TYR A 335 16.22 -10.10 -10.35
CA TYR A 335 16.38 -11.14 -9.33
C TYR A 335 17.57 -12.03 -9.65
N GLU A 336 17.61 -12.60 -10.85
CA GLU A 336 18.71 -13.49 -11.25
C GLU A 336 20.06 -12.75 -11.29
N ARG A 337 20.09 -11.54 -11.83
CA ARG A 337 21.34 -10.79 -11.96
C ARG A 337 21.89 -10.36 -10.61
N LEU A 338 21.05 -9.83 -9.72
CA LEU A 338 21.48 -9.31 -8.42
C LEU A 338 21.71 -10.44 -7.41
N THR A 339 20.75 -11.36 -7.27
CA THR A 339 20.79 -12.40 -6.23
C THR A 339 21.69 -13.57 -6.62
N VAL A 340 21.64 -14.05 -7.87
CA VAL A 340 22.42 -15.23 -8.28
C VAL A 340 23.77 -14.82 -8.86
N HIS A 341 23.80 -14.00 -9.90
CA HIS A 341 25.04 -13.63 -10.57
C HIS A 341 25.98 -12.79 -9.68
N HIS A 342 25.46 -11.74 -9.04
CA HIS A 342 26.24 -10.89 -8.13
C HIS A 342 26.31 -11.39 -6.68
N SER A 343 25.56 -12.46 -6.35
CA SER A 343 25.52 -13.02 -4.99
C SER A 343 25.19 -11.97 -3.91
N LEU A 344 24.22 -11.10 -4.21
CA LEU A 344 23.65 -10.17 -3.25
C LEU A 344 22.59 -10.89 -2.41
N ASN A 345 23.04 -11.38 -1.26
CA ASN A 345 22.29 -12.16 -0.30
C ASN A 345 21.77 -11.32 0.89
N ASN A 346 21.99 -10.01 0.88
CA ASN A 346 21.48 -9.06 1.87
C ASN A 346 20.14 -8.41 1.45
N LEU A 347 19.61 -8.74 0.27
CA LEU A 347 18.39 -8.15 -0.27
C LEU A 347 17.15 -8.90 0.22
N VAL A 348 16.15 -8.13 0.66
CA VAL A 348 14.76 -8.55 0.89
C VAL A 348 13.92 -7.88 -0.20
N TRP A 349 13.32 -8.66 -1.08
CA TRP A 349 12.66 -8.19 -2.30
C TRP A 349 11.24 -7.69 -2.04
N VAL A 350 11.01 -6.39 -2.26
CA VAL A 350 9.74 -5.72 -2.03
C VAL A 350 9.07 -5.42 -3.37
N TRP A 351 7.91 -6.05 -3.62
CA TRP A 351 7.09 -5.77 -4.81
C TRP A 351 6.11 -4.62 -4.55
N ASN A 352 5.84 -3.79 -5.56
CA ASN A 352 4.97 -2.62 -5.43
C ASN A 352 3.94 -2.52 -6.55
N SER A 353 2.85 -3.26 -6.38
CA SER A 353 1.64 -3.21 -7.21
C SER A 353 0.59 -4.10 -6.55
N VAL A 354 -0.65 -3.63 -6.53
CA VAL A 354 -1.80 -4.34 -5.93
C VAL A 354 -2.51 -5.22 -6.95
N ASN A 355 -2.32 -4.93 -8.24
CA ASN A 355 -2.96 -5.65 -9.34
C ASN A 355 -2.36 -7.05 -9.55
N PRO A 356 -3.15 -8.12 -9.44
CA PRO A 356 -2.68 -9.50 -9.65
C PRO A 356 -2.02 -9.78 -11.00
N ASP A 357 -2.40 -9.07 -12.07
CA ASP A 357 -1.81 -9.29 -13.40
C ASP A 357 -0.31 -8.95 -13.44
N TRP A 358 0.12 -8.05 -12.56
CA TRP A 358 1.48 -7.53 -12.49
C TRP A 358 2.37 -8.29 -11.51
N TYR A 359 1.81 -9.12 -10.64
CA TYR A 359 2.56 -9.82 -9.60
C TYR A 359 3.58 -10.81 -10.22
N PRO A 360 4.89 -10.66 -9.95
CA PRO A 360 5.92 -11.47 -10.59
C PRO A 360 6.04 -12.90 -10.04
N GLY A 361 5.40 -13.19 -8.90
CA GLY A 361 5.37 -14.50 -8.28
C GLY A 361 6.00 -14.53 -6.88
N SER A 362 5.47 -15.38 -6.01
CA SER A 362 5.90 -15.52 -4.61
C SER A 362 7.32 -16.10 -4.44
N ASP A 363 7.91 -16.62 -5.51
CA ASP A 363 9.26 -17.18 -5.59
C ASP A 363 10.35 -16.11 -5.75
N VAL A 364 10.00 -14.88 -6.11
CA VAL A 364 10.92 -13.73 -6.27
C VAL A 364 10.55 -12.51 -5.42
N VAL A 365 9.54 -12.64 -4.54
CA VAL A 365 9.02 -11.56 -3.69
C VAL A 365 9.01 -11.98 -2.22
N ASP A 366 9.61 -11.18 -1.35
CA ASP A 366 9.58 -11.35 0.11
C ASP A 366 8.40 -10.62 0.76
N ILE A 367 8.16 -9.37 0.33
CA ILE A 367 7.18 -8.44 0.89
C ILE A 367 6.41 -7.80 -0.26
N VAL A 368 5.10 -7.60 -0.11
CA VAL A 368 4.32 -6.79 -1.05
C VAL A 368 4.01 -5.42 -0.46
N SER A 369 3.82 -4.43 -1.32
CA SER A 369 3.64 -3.05 -0.88
C SER A 369 2.75 -2.26 -1.83
N ALA A 370 2.32 -1.10 -1.36
CA ALA A 370 1.67 -0.07 -2.16
C ALA A 370 2.22 1.31 -1.82
N ASP A 371 2.09 2.21 -2.79
CA ASP A 371 2.42 3.63 -2.67
C ASP A 371 1.11 4.42 -2.72
N THR A 372 0.91 5.36 -1.80
CA THR A 372 -0.41 6.00 -1.61
C THR A 372 -0.30 7.49 -1.28
N TYR A 373 -1.04 8.30 -2.03
CA TYR A 373 -0.93 9.76 -1.98
C TYR A 373 -2.31 10.42 -1.95
N SER A 374 -2.96 10.35 -0.80
CA SER A 374 -4.26 10.99 -0.53
C SER A 374 -4.10 12.13 0.46
N LYS A 375 -4.06 13.37 -0.05
CA LYS A 375 -3.74 14.55 0.77
C LYS A 375 -4.75 14.78 1.90
N GLY A 376 -4.27 14.77 3.14
CA GLY A 376 -5.08 15.01 4.33
C GLY A 376 -5.97 13.83 4.74
N ASP A 377 -5.87 12.70 4.02
CA ASP A 377 -6.49 11.44 4.44
C ASP A 377 -5.52 10.71 5.36
N HIS A 378 -5.89 10.63 6.64
CA HIS A 378 -5.12 9.94 7.68
C HIS A 378 -5.73 8.58 8.04
N GLY A 379 -6.60 8.06 7.17
CA GLY A 379 -7.19 6.73 7.32
C GLY A 379 -6.18 5.59 7.15
N PRO A 380 -6.60 4.34 7.39
CA PRO A 380 -5.71 3.18 7.46
C PRO A 380 -5.38 2.56 6.10
N ILE A 381 -5.96 3.09 5.02
CA ILE A 381 -5.79 2.57 3.65
C ILE A 381 -6.15 1.06 3.58
N SER A 382 -7.19 0.66 4.31
CA SER A 382 -7.54 -0.74 4.55
C SER A 382 -7.92 -1.51 3.29
N ALA A 383 -8.55 -0.86 2.30
CA ALA A 383 -8.90 -1.50 1.04
C ALA A 383 -7.65 -2.01 0.30
N THR A 384 -6.65 -1.14 0.12
CA THR A 384 -5.36 -1.46 -0.49
C THR A 384 -4.63 -2.56 0.29
N TYR A 385 -4.65 -2.48 1.62
CA TYR A 385 -4.10 -3.53 2.49
C TYR A 385 -4.75 -4.89 2.24
N ASN A 386 -6.09 -4.93 2.22
CA ASN A 386 -6.87 -6.15 2.00
C ASN A 386 -6.65 -6.76 0.60
N ASP A 387 -6.47 -5.92 -0.43
CA ASP A 387 -6.13 -6.39 -1.78
C ASP A 387 -4.76 -7.08 -1.80
N LEU A 388 -3.77 -6.57 -1.05
CA LEU A 388 -2.45 -7.18 -0.93
C LEU A 388 -2.46 -8.48 -0.09
N ILE A 389 -3.32 -8.56 0.94
CA ILE A 389 -3.57 -9.81 1.66
C ILE A 389 -4.08 -10.87 0.68
N LYS A 390 -5.11 -10.52 -0.11
CA LYS A 390 -5.71 -11.42 -1.10
C LYS A 390 -4.72 -11.81 -2.19
N LEU A 391 -3.88 -10.87 -2.64
CA LEU A 391 -2.87 -11.11 -3.67
C LEU A 391 -1.92 -12.24 -3.30
N THR A 392 -1.58 -12.35 -2.02
CA THR A 392 -0.55 -13.27 -1.52
C THR A 392 -1.11 -14.40 -0.66
N ASP A 393 -2.43 -14.50 -0.53
CA ASP A 393 -3.12 -15.44 0.37
C ASP A 393 -2.58 -15.34 1.82
N ASP A 394 -2.31 -14.11 2.27
CA ASP A 394 -1.76 -13.79 3.60
C ASP A 394 -0.38 -14.44 3.91
N THR A 395 0.35 -14.90 2.88
CA THR A 395 1.66 -15.56 3.08
C THR A 395 2.84 -14.60 3.11
N LYS A 396 2.63 -13.32 2.78
CA LYS A 396 3.66 -12.28 2.72
C LYS A 396 3.29 -11.11 3.62
N MET A 397 4.30 -10.52 4.25
CA MET A 397 4.11 -9.24 4.95
C MET A 397 3.79 -8.13 3.94
N ILE A 398 3.11 -7.09 4.41
CA ILE A 398 2.59 -6.01 3.59
C ILE A 398 3.09 -4.67 4.12
N ALA A 399 3.60 -3.78 3.26
CA ALA A 399 4.16 -2.48 3.63
C ALA A 399 3.52 -1.31 2.88
N ALA A 400 3.35 -0.18 3.57
CA ALA A 400 2.99 1.10 2.95
C ALA A 400 4.30 1.77 2.50
N ALA A 401 4.84 1.32 1.37
CA ALA A 401 6.22 1.58 0.99
C ALA A 401 6.50 3.05 0.65
N GLU A 402 5.47 3.78 0.20
CA GLU A 402 5.44 5.23 0.16
C GLU A 402 4.07 5.75 0.59
N ILE A 403 4.05 6.78 1.44
CA ILE A 403 2.84 7.49 1.82
C ILE A 403 3.02 9.00 1.72
N GLY A 404 1.96 9.69 1.34
CA GLY A 404 1.86 11.14 1.46
C GLY A 404 1.40 11.57 2.85
N SER A 405 0.27 11.06 3.30
CA SER A 405 -0.33 11.38 4.61
C SER A 405 -0.16 10.22 5.59
N LEU A 406 0.25 10.53 6.82
CA LEU A 406 0.43 9.56 7.90
C LEU A 406 -0.90 8.92 8.29
N MET A 407 -0.88 7.64 8.59
CA MET A 407 -2.06 6.86 8.99
C MET A 407 -2.21 6.91 10.52
N GLU A 408 -3.44 7.10 11.00
CA GLU A 408 -3.75 7.11 12.43
C GLU A 408 -3.60 5.71 13.05
N PRO A 409 -2.77 5.52 14.10
CA PRO A 409 -2.59 4.23 14.77
C PRO A 409 -3.89 3.60 15.28
N GLU A 410 -4.83 4.41 15.78
CA GLU A 410 -6.14 3.95 16.22
C GLU A 410 -6.95 3.36 15.05
N GLN A 411 -6.93 4.01 13.89
CA GLN A 411 -7.63 3.50 12.70
C GLN A 411 -6.93 2.28 12.12
N LEU A 412 -5.60 2.23 12.12
CA LEU A 412 -4.85 1.04 11.69
C LEU A 412 -5.27 -0.19 12.50
N GLN A 413 -5.33 -0.06 13.82
CA GLN A 413 -5.75 -1.13 14.73
C GLN A 413 -7.23 -1.49 14.55
N ALA A 414 -8.11 -0.49 14.45
CA ALA A 414 -9.55 -0.74 14.34
C ALA A 414 -9.95 -1.40 13.02
N TYR A 415 -9.26 -1.10 11.92
CA TYR A 415 -9.47 -1.72 10.61
C TYR A 415 -8.60 -2.96 10.38
N GLN A 416 -7.75 -3.33 11.35
CA GLN A 416 -6.79 -4.43 11.22
C GLN A 416 -5.98 -4.31 9.92
N ALA A 417 -5.51 -3.09 9.64
CA ALA A 417 -4.66 -2.74 8.51
C ALA A 417 -3.20 -2.82 8.96
N ASP A 418 -2.72 -4.04 9.16
CA ASP A 418 -1.43 -4.32 9.79
C ASP A 418 -0.27 -4.12 8.81
N TRP A 419 -0.05 -2.89 8.35
CA TRP A 419 1.13 -2.52 7.57
C TRP A 419 2.39 -2.69 8.43
N VAL A 420 3.40 -3.41 7.93
CA VAL A 420 4.63 -3.70 8.70
C VAL A 420 5.51 -2.46 8.86
N PHE A 421 5.47 -1.55 7.90
CA PHE A 421 6.08 -0.24 7.97
C PHE A 421 5.33 0.75 7.09
N PHE A 422 5.49 2.04 7.38
CA PHE A 422 5.21 3.12 6.44
C PHE A 422 6.49 3.89 6.11
N ALA A 423 6.57 4.55 4.96
CA ALA A 423 7.62 5.53 4.70
C ALA A 423 7.05 6.80 4.04
N VAL A 424 7.12 7.94 4.74
CA VAL A 424 6.64 9.21 4.19
C VAL A 424 7.60 9.68 3.10
N TRP A 425 7.07 10.14 1.97
CA TRP A 425 7.89 10.72 0.90
C TRP A 425 8.50 12.07 1.31
N SER A 426 9.43 12.57 0.52
CA SER A 426 10.27 13.72 0.83
C SER A 426 9.59 15.08 0.65
N GLY A 427 10.11 16.14 1.29
CA GLY A 427 9.74 17.52 0.94
C GLY A 427 8.37 17.95 1.44
N GLU A 428 7.40 18.23 0.55
CA GLU A 428 6.09 18.80 0.90
C GLU A 428 5.20 17.85 1.73
N TYR A 429 5.45 16.55 1.62
CA TYR A 429 4.75 15.53 2.42
C TYR A 429 5.16 15.60 3.89
N VAL A 430 6.33 16.16 4.18
CA VAL A 430 6.89 16.27 5.54
C VAL A 430 6.79 17.70 6.06
N THR A 431 7.09 18.68 5.22
CA THR A 431 7.22 20.09 5.58
C THR A 431 6.05 20.92 5.05
N GLY A 432 5.69 21.99 5.76
CA GLY A 432 4.61 22.90 5.34
C GLY A 432 3.24 22.58 5.92
N GLY A 433 3.04 21.39 6.48
CA GLY A 433 1.86 21.06 7.28
C GLY A 433 0.59 20.75 6.48
N GLU A 434 0.63 20.79 5.15
CA GLU A 434 -0.54 20.56 4.30
C GLU A 434 -0.91 19.07 4.16
N TRP A 435 0.09 18.20 4.13
CA TRP A 435 -0.10 16.75 4.08
C TRP A 435 -0.17 16.15 5.47
N ASN A 436 0.68 16.64 6.38
CA ASN A 436 0.83 16.18 7.74
C ASN A 436 1.16 17.37 8.64
N SER A 437 0.25 17.73 9.56
CA SER A 437 0.53 18.81 10.52
C SER A 437 1.59 18.38 11.54
N LEU A 438 2.35 19.33 12.09
CA LEU A 438 3.37 19.01 13.08
C LEU A 438 2.78 18.33 14.33
N ASP A 439 1.58 18.74 14.75
CA ASP A 439 0.90 18.16 15.92
C ASP A 439 0.45 16.72 15.63
N LEU A 440 -0.04 16.44 14.42
CA LEU A 440 -0.33 15.08 13.96
C LEU A 440 0.93 14.21 14.00
N MET A 441 2.03 14.69 13.40
CA MET A 441 3.29 13.94 13.39
C MET A 441 3.78 13.62 14.80
N LYS A 442 3.77 14.59 15.72
CA LYS A 442 4.16 14.38 17.12
C LYS A 442 3.31 13.33 17.82
N ARG A 443 2.01 13.33 17.54
CA ARG A 443 1.10 12.34 18.11
C ARG A 443 1.38 10.94 17.55
N ILE A 444 1.47 10.80 16.22
CA ILE A 444 1.69 9.50 15.56
C ILE A 444 3.05 8.91 15.94
N TYR A 445 4.15 9.69 15.84
CA TYR A 445 5.49 9.22 16.22
C TYR A 445 5.66 9.02 17.73
N GLY A 446 4.74 9.52 18.55
CA GLY A 446 4.71 9.32 19.99
C GLY A 446 3.84 8.16 20.45
N ASP A 447 3.13 7.49 19.54
CA ASP A 447 2.23 6.38 19.83
C ASP A 447 3.01 5.06 19.99
N GLU A 448 2.65 4.25 20.98
CA GLU A 448 3.34 2.97 21.27
C GLU A 448 3.20 1.94 20.12
N TYR A 449 2.19 2.09 19.26
CA TYR A 449 2.03 1.26 18.07
C TYR A 449 3.10 1.56 17.00
N VAL A 450 3.66 2.77 16.98
CA VAL A 450 4.59 3.26 15.95
C VAL A 450 6.03 3.19 16.45
N LEU A 451 6.79 2.23 15.93
CA LEU A 451 8.18 2.02 16.32
C LEU A 451 9.12 2.99 15.62
N THR A 452 9.96 3.65 16.41
CA THR A 452 10.99 4.62 16.01
C THR A 452 12.38 4.06 16.25
N LEU A 453 13.43 4.75 15.79
CA LEU A 453 14.81 4.26 15.84
C LEU A 453 15.23 3.78 17.24
N ASP A 454 14.83 4.50 18.29
CA ASP A 454 15.21 4.17 19.67
C ASP A 454 14.53 2.88 20.17
N GLU A 455 13.31 2.61 19.71
CA GLU A 455 12.51 1.44 20.13
C GLU A 455 12.92 0.15 19.40
N ILE A 456 13.65 0.26 18.28
CA ILE A 456 14.10 -0.89 17.50
C ILE A 456 15.55 -1.31 17.80
N GLN A 457 16.23 -0.65 18.74
CA GLN A 457 17.63 -0.92 19.01
C GLN A 457 17.87 -2.40 19.35
N GLY A 458 18.93 -2.97 18.78
CA GLY A 458 19.28 -4.38 18.98
C GLY A 458 18.51 -5.38 18.11
N TRP A 459 17.61 -4.93 17.21
CA TRP A 459 16.77 -5.81 16.37
C TRP A 459 17.54 -6.93 15.65
N LYS A 460 18.76 -6.67 15.17
CA LYS A 460 19.60 -7.70 14.50
C LYS A 460 19.98 -8.87 15.39
N SER A 461 20.02 -8.67 16.70
CA SER A 461 20.50 -9.65 17.67
C SER A 461 19.37 -10.47 18.33
N GLY A 462 18.10 -10.14 18.05
CA GLY A 462 16.94 -10.73 18.72
C GLY A 462 16.75 -10.31 20.18
N ASN A 463 17.66 -9.50 20.74
CA ASN A 463 17.53 -8.90 22.06
C ASN A 463 16.86 -7.52 21.89
N ILE A 464 15.53 -7.50 21.85
CA ILE A 464 14.77 -6.25 21.84
C ILE A 464 14.79 -5.71 23.27
N THR A 465 15.25 -4.47 23.47
CA THR A 465 15.03 -3.75 24.73
C THR A 465 13.55 -3.41 24.82
N ALA A 466 12.84 -4.14 25.69
CA ALA A 466 11.45 -3.88 26.05
C ALA A 466 11.27 -2.56 26.79
#